data_AF-A0A1K1NHL5-F1
#
_entry.id   AF-A0A1K1NHL5-F1
#
_cell.length_a   1.000
_cell.length_b   1.000
_cell.length_c   1.000
_cell.angle_alpha   90.00
_cell.angle_beta   90.00
_cell.angle_gamma   90.00
#
_symmetry.space_group_name_H-M   'P 1'
#
loop_
_entity.id
_entity.type
_entity.pdbx_description
1 polymer ?
#
loop_
_entity_poly.entity_id
_entity_poly.type
_entity_poly.pdbx_seq_one_letter_code
_entity_poly.pdbx_strand_id
1 'polypeptide(L)'
;MNKTAIIASTDSGVELGLRIMKEFPHAVVVSTRIHEQVTRIPAIAVFLQDNYRKFDNLVFIGALGICVRSIAPHLEDKHTDPAVINMDDQGHFVQAVVSGHEGGANALAAKLARATAGQAVITTSSDLQQLWALDTLAAEFNWKVFVKSGQKDSTSGIAPGDHHSPTPAKVFNQLISLFVNKRPTAVLLDLKDKGTQYLERTKPAFADIYYAFEEIDLSKYELLIAITYKNYEAPIPVLHYHAPVLNIGMGCSRDIEPELLEQSFREQFQSKGLAVAALKVIGSIDIKADETAFIALAATLGVPFVTFTADELNTQTVPNASEVVLSKLGVHSVSEASAMLLSGNTGLLLEKQKITVSSGKKHTLAIAIDKSAARKGEVVIVGAGPGDAALISIKGKQLLETADLILYAGSLVPEELTHYAKAGAVVRNSASMTLEDQIALMEAHYAKGHLIVRLQSGDPSIYGAIQEQMTIFDEKGMEYAIVPGISSFQAAAAYLKSEFTIPEVVQSIILTRGAGKTPLPENEKLNEMARHKATMCIFLSATIAKSVQAQLLEHYAPETPVAVLYRVTWKDEAVYTGQLKDLAQIIRDNKLTLTTLVIVGDAIGARKNRSHLYSPEWKHTFRTGKAVKI
;
A
#
# COMPACT_ATOMS: atom_id res chain seq x y z
N MET A 1 22.05 2.36 10.55
CA MET A 1 21.65 3.79 10.58
C MET A 1 22.77 4.59 9.95
N ASN A 2 22.45 5.48 9.02
CA ASN A 2 23.45 6.13 8.16
C ASN A 2 24.25 7.20 8.93
N LYS A 3 25.57 7.10 8.92
CA LYS A 3 26.50 8.09 9.47
C LYS A 3 26.57 9.29 8.55
N THR A 4 26.34 10.48 9.09
CA THR A 4 26.32 11.73 8.31
C THR A 4 27.39 12.70 8.82
N ALA A 5 28.23 13.21 7.92
CA ALA A 5 29.13 14.32 8.23
C ALA A 5 28.60 15.61 7.59
N ILE A 6 28.40 16.64 8.41
CA ILE A 6 28.01 17.99 7.98
C ILE A 6 29.27 18.86 7.99
N ILE A 7 29.69 19.32 6.83
CA ILE A 7 30.97 19.99 6.59
C ILE A 7 30.70 21.46 6.31
N ALA A 8 31.07 22.35 7.23
CA ALA A 8 30.85 23.80 7.09
C ALA A 8 32.18 24.57 7.07
N SER A 9 32.29 25.60 6.21
CA SER A 9 33.50 26.46 6.12
C SER A 9 33.29 27.91 6.57
N THR A 10 32.06 28.30 6.90
CA THR A 10 31.67 29.63 7.37
C THR A 10 30.92 29.55 8.70
N ASP A 11 30.86 30.64 9.46
CA ASP A 11 30.17 30.66 10.76
C ASP A 11 28.65 30.47 10.58
N SER A 12 28.04 31.14 9.59
CA SER A 12 26.64 30.90 9.18
C SER A 12 26.40 29.43 8.81
N GLY A 13 27.36 28.80 8.11
CA GLY A 13 27.26 27.39 7.76
C GLY A 13 27.33 26.46 8.97
N VAL A 14 28.11 26.82 10.00
CA VAL A 14 28.16 26.08 11.27
C VAL A 14 26.81 26.15 11.98
N GLU A 15 26.19 27.33 12.07
CA GLU A 15 24.87 27.49 12.69
C GLU A 15 23.80 26.65 11.98
N LEU A 16 23.79 26.69 10.64
CA LEU A 16 22.90 25.86 9.83
C LEU A 16 23.17 24.36 10.06
N GLY A 17 24.43 23.96 10.10
CA GLY A 17 24.83 22.58 10.35
C GLY A 17 24.39 22.05 11.71
N LEU A 18 24.47 22.88 12.76
CA LEU A 18 23.99 22.54 14.10
C LEU A 18 22.47 22.46 14.17
N ARG A 19 21.75 23.28 13.40
CA ARG A 19 20.29 23.16 13.25
C ARG A 19 19.92 21.84 12.59
N ILE A 20 20.58 21.49 11.49
CA ILE A 20 20.38 20.22 10.79
C ILE A 20 20.71 19.05 11.73
N MET A 21 21.79 19.11 12.50
CA MET A 21 22.18 18.04 13.43
C MET A 21 21.06 17.64 14.41
N LYS A 22 20.19 18.57 14.84
CA LYS A 22 19.05 18.26 15.73
C LYS A 22 18.01 17.32 15.09
N GLU A 23 17.89 17.35 13.77
CA GLU A 23 16.96 16.53 12.98
C GLU A 23 17.59 15.19 12.54
N PHE A 24 18.89 14.99 12.77
CA PHE A 24 19.66 13.83 12.32
C PHE A 24 20.48 13.24 13.49
N PRO A 25 19.92 12.28 14.26
CA PRO A 25 20.45 11.83 15.57
C PRO A 25 21.84 11.14 15.56
N HIS A 26 22.52 11.06 14.42
CA HIS A 26 23.89 10.54 14.27
C HIS A 26 24.77 11.39 13.35
N ALA A 27 24.34 12.63 13.09
CA ALA A 27 25.14 13.58 12.32
C ALA A 27 26.25 14.17 13.19
N VAL A 28 27.42 14.35 12.61
CA VAL A 28 28.52 15.13 13.22
C VAL A 28 28.75 16.38 12.39
N VAL A 29 28.94 17.52 13.05
CA VAL A 29 29.35 18.76 12.38
C VAL A 29 30.86 18.88 12.45
N VAL A 30 31.50 19.05 11.30
CA VAL A 30 32.95 19.28 11.16
C VAL A 30 33.19 20.63 10.48
N SER A 31 34.18 21.38 10.95
CA SER A 31 34.49 22.70 10.38
C SER A 31 35.94 23.13 10.58
N THR A 32 36.43 24.00 9.70
CA THR A 32 37.67 24.75 9.92
C THR A 32 37.49 25.91 10.92
N ARG A 33 36.24 26.26 11.25
CA ARG A 33 35.88 27.26 12.27
C ARG A 33 35.91 26.67 13.67
N ILE A 34 36.07 27.54 14.66
CA ILE A 34 36.11 27.16 16.07
C ILE A 34 34.71 27.35 16.65
N HIS A 35 34.12 26.26 17.16
CA HIS A 35 32.81 26.27 17.82
C HIS A 35 32.71 25.10 18.80
N GLU A 36 32.05 25.29 19.95
CA GLU A 36 32.03 24.31 21.06
C GLU A 36 31.39 22.96 20.68
N GLN A 37 30.39 23.00 19.79
CA GLN A 37 29.62 21.84 19.35
C GLN A 37 30.10 21.24 18.01
N VAL A 38 31.28 21.62 17.53
CA VAL A 38 31.81 21.22 16.21
C VAL A 38 33.17 20.56 16.35
N THR A 39 33.39 19.50 15.57
CA THR A 39 34.72 18.87 15.47
C THR A 39 35.61 19.72 14.57
N ARG A 40 36.64 20.35 15.15
CA ARG A 40 37.57 21.20 14.40
C ARG A 40 38.47 20.35 13.48
N ILE A 41 38.56 20.74 12.22
CA ILE A 41 39.44 20.14 11.21
C ILE A 41 40.41 21.17 10.64
N PRO A 42 41.65 20.79 10.27
CA PRO A 42 42.63 21.72 9.71
C PRO A 42 42.27 22.18 8.29
N ALA A 43 41.71 21.27 7.49
CA ALA A 43 41.20 21.54 6.14
C ALA A 43 40.17 20.47 5.75
N ILE A 44 39.22 20.84 4.88
CA ILE A 44 38.19 19.92 4.37
C ILE A 44 38.85 18.75 3.61
N ALA A 45 39.83 19.04 2.75
CA ALA A 45 40.53 18.01 1.97
C ALA A 45 41.23 16.96 2.86
N VAL A 46 41.86 17.40 3.96
CA VAL A 46 42.52 16.51 4.93
C VAL A 46 41.50 15.62 5.62
N PHE A 47 40.34 16.18 6.01
CA PHE A 47 39.27 15.39 6.60
C PHE A 47 38.75 14.32 5.64
N LEU A 48 38.52 14.67 4.37
CA LEU A 48 37.98 13.73 3.38
C LEU A 48 38.96 12.61 3.03
N GLN A 49 40.26 12.88 2.99
CA GLN A 49 41.29 11.87 2.73
C GLN A 49 41.14 10.62 3.60
N ASP A 50 40.82 10.82 4.89
CA ASP A 50 40.69 9.72 5.85
C ASP A 50 39.24 9.27 6.07
N ASN A 51 38.24 10.05 5.65
CA ASN A 51 36.85 9.87 6.08
C ASN A 51 35.83 9.79 4.95
N TYR A 52 36.20 10.00 3.68
CA TYR A 52 35.26 10.01 2.56
C TYR A 52 34.36 8.76 2.54
N ARG A 53 34.93 7.57 2.76
CA ARG A 53 34.19 6.29 2.79
C ARG A 53 33.73 5.84 4.18
N LYS A 54 33.98 6.63 5.23
CA LYS A 54 33.57 6.28 6.61
C LYS A 54 32.17 6.78 6.95
N PHE A 55 31.62 7.66 6.13
CA PHE A 55 30.29 8.22 6.25
C PHE A 55 29.44 7.78 5.06
N ASP A 56 28.18 7.48 5.32
CA ASP A 56 27.21 7.16 4.27
C ASP A 56 26.75 8.44 3.55
N ASN A 57 26.75 9.57 4.28
CA ASN A 57 26.30 10.86 3.79
C ASN A 57 27.33 11.97 4.11
N LEU A 58 27.63 12.81 3.12
CA LEU A 58 28.46 14.01 3.26
C LEU A 58 27.64 15.25 2.85
N VAL A 59 27.37 16.15 3.79
CA VAL A 59 26.59 17.36 3.58
C VAL A 59 27.49 18.58 3.68
N PHE A 60 27.84 19.17 2.54
CA PHE A 60 28.64 20.38 2.47
C PHE A 60 27.76 21.62 2.59
N ILE A 61 28.12 22.53 3.50
CA ILE A 61 27.48 23.83 3.66
C ILE A 61 28.48 24.91 3.24
N GLY A 62 28.24 25.48 2.06
CA GLY A 62 29.09 26.49 1.43
C GLY A 62 29.03 26.44 -0.10
N ALA A 63 30.07 27.01 -0.73
CA ALA A 63 30.14 27.08 -2.18
C ALA A 63 30.33 25.70 -2.82
N LEU A 64 29.49 25.39 -3.83
CA LEU A 64 29.54 24.13 -4.59
C LEU A 64 30.95 23.83 -5.14
N GLY A 65 31.68 24.86 -5.58
CA GLY A 65 33.05 24.68 -6.10
C GLY A 65 34.04 24.11 -5.07
N ILE A 66 33.84 24.39 -3.77
CA ILE A 66 34.64 23.78 -2.70
C ILE A 66 34.27 22.31 -2.55
N CYS A 67 32.97 22.00 -2.51
CA CYS A 67 32.48 20.62 -2.45
C CYS A 67 33.08 19.77 -3.59
N VAL A 68 32.88 20.20 -4.86
CA VAL A 68 33.33 19.46 -6.04
C VAL A 68 34.84 19.24 -6.05
N ARG A 69 35.66 20.29 -5.81
CA ARG A 69 37.12 20.14 -5.77
C ARG A 69 37.61 19.23 -4.64
N SER A 70 36.89 19.23 -3.52
CA SER A 70 37.29 18.45 -2.34
C SER A 70 36.95 16.96 -2.48
N ILE A 71 35.87 16.61 -3.18
CA ILE A 71 35.48 15.21 -3.41
C ILE A 71 36.14 14.60 -4.66
N ALA A 72 36.49 15.40 -5.66
CA ALA A 72 36.99 14.92 -6.96
C ALA A 72 38.14 13.89 -6.87
N PRO A 73 39.12 14.01 -5.96
CA PRO A 73 40.20 13.02 -5.84
C PRO A 73 39.76 11.65 -5.29
N HIS A 74 38.54 11.53 -4.77
CA HIS A 74 38.05 10.35 -4.04
C HIS A 74 36.94 9.59 -4.77
N LEU A 75 36.41 10.16 -5.86
CA LEU A 75 35.34 9.56 -6.67
C LEU A 75 35.86 8.33 -7.40
N GLU A 76 35.10 7.24 -7.33
CA GLU A 76 35.39 6.00 -8.06
C GLU A 76 34.19 5.56 -8.88
N ASP A 77 33.08 5.24 -8.21
CA ASP A 77 31.91 4.65 -8.83
C ASP A 77 30.64 4.96 -8.02
N LYS A 78 29.49 5.11 -8.73
CA LYS A 78 28.20 5.48 -8.13
C LYS A 78 27.66 4.46 -7.11
N HIS A 79 28.14 3.21 -7.14
CA HIS A 79 27.73 2.14 -6.24
C HIS A 79 28.54 2.10 -4.93
N THR A 80 29.71 2.74 -4.90
CA THR A 80 30.62 2.74 -3.75
C THR A 80 30.81 4.13 -3.12
N ASP A 81 30.56 5.19 -3.89
CA ASP A 81 30.67 6.57 -3.43
C ASP A 81 29.48 6.97 -2.51
N PRO A 82 29.75 7.68 -1.38
CA PRO A 82 28.70 8.12 -0.45
C PRO A 82 27.76 9.14 -1.09
N ALA A 83 26.60 9.34 -0.48
CA ALA A 83 25.69 10.43 -0.85
C ALA A 83 26.35 11.78 -0.56
N VAL A 84 26.61 12.60 -1.58
CA VAL A 84 27.16 13.94 -1.39
C VAL A 84 26.13 15.01 -1.73
N ILE A 85 25.91 15.90 -0.76
CA ILE A 85 24.99 17.04 -0.86
C ILE A 85 25.80 18.33 -0.73
N ASN A 86 25.43 19.35 -1.50
CA ASN A 86 25.88 20.72 -1.27
C ASN A 86 24.70 21.63 -0.95
N MET A 87 24.86 22.48 0.06
CA MET A 87 23.90 23.50 0.48
C MET A 87 24.59 24.85 0.56
N ASP A 88 23.91 25.93 0.19
CA ASP A 88 24.39 27.26 0.56
C ASP A 88 24.22 27.50 2.07
N ASP A 89 24.89 28.52 2.60
CA ASP A 89 24.93 28.79 4.04
C ASP A 89 23.64 29.39 4.61
N GLN A 90 22.67 29.75 3.75
CA GLN A 90 21.30 30.10 4.14
C GLN A 90 20.33 28.91 4.03
N GLY A 91 20.78 27.80 3.42
CA GLY A 91 19.98 26.59 3.23
C GLY A 91 18.87 26.73 2.19
N HIS A 92 18.97 27.70 1.28
CA HIS A 92 17.97 27.94 0.24
C HIS A 92 17.97 26.85 -0.84
N PHE A 93 19.13 26.34 -1.24
CA PHE A 93 19.29 25.35 -2.30
C PHE A 93 20.06 24.14 -1.78
N VAL A 94 19.45 22.97 -1.92
CA VAL A 94 20.01 21.69 -1.48
C VAL A 94 20.25 20.82 -2.70
N GLN A 95 21.50 20.70 -3.12
CA GLN A 95 21.90 20.07 -4.38
C GLN A 95 22.47 18.68 -4.12
N ALA A 96 21.91 17.66 -4.79
CA ALA A 96 22.57 16.36 -4.89
C ALA A 96 23.75 16.48 -5.86
N VAL A 97 24.96 16.14 -5.41
CA VAL A 97 26.20 16.33 -6.17
C VAL A 97 26.66 15.03 -6.82
N VAL A 98 26.77 13.95 -6.05
CA VAL A 98 27.07 12.59 -6.55
C VAL A 98 26.22 11.55 -5.83
N SER A 99 26.15 10.36 -6.41
CA SER A 99 25.39 9.21 -5.89
C SER A 99 23.89 9.54 -5.69
N GLY A 100 23.30 10.16 -6.72
CA GLY A 100 21.92 10.67 -6.78
C GLY A 100 20.84 9.68 -6.34
N HIS A 101 20.47 8.78 -7.24
CA HIS A 101 19.33 7.88 -7.04
C HIS A 101 19.69 6.66 -6.17
N GLU A 102 20.62 5.82 -6.62
CA GLU A 102 21.04 4.61 -5.87
C GLU A 102 21.75 4.92 -4.54
N GLY A 103 22.63 5.93 -4.51
CA GLY A 103 23.30 6.33 -3.28
C GLY A 103 22.44 7.16 -2.34
N GLY A 104 21.21 7.52 -2.72
CA GLY A 104 20.27 8.21 -1.85
C GLY A 104 20.46 9.71 -1.70
N ALA A 105 21.36 10.34 -2.48
CA ALA A 105 21.58 11.79 -2.40
C ALA A 105 20.32 12.61 -2.78
N ASN A 106 19.50 12.15 -3.72
CA ASN A 106 18.25 12.83 -4.08
C ASN A 106 17.24 12.83 -2.92
N ALA A 107 17.08 11.68 -2.26
CA ALA A 107 16.19 11.54 -1.09
C ALA A 107 16.70 12.38 0.10
N LEU A 108 18.02 12.39 0.33
CA LEU A 108 18.64 13.20 1.37
C LEU A 108 18.50 14.70 1.08
N ALA A 109 18.69 15.14 -0.16
CA ALA A 109 18.48 16.52 -0.57
C ALA A 109 17.04 16.97 -0.29
N ALA A 110 16.04 16.16 -0.63
CA ALA A 110 14.63 16.45 -0.34
C ALA A 110 14.34 16.52 1.17
N LYS A 111 14.96 15.64 1.97
CA LYS A 111 14.82 15.67 3.43
C LYS A 111 15.43 16.93 4.04
N LEU A 112 16.65 17.29 3.64
CA LEU A 112 17.34 18.48 4.10
C LEU A 112 16.60 19.76 3.71
N ALA A 113 16.11 19.84 2.47
CA ALA A 113 15.30 20.95 1.98
C ALA A 113 14.06 21.20 2.86
N ARG A 114 13.33 20.15 3.26
CA ARG A 114 12.20 20.28 4.19
C ARG A 114 12.63 20.77 5.58
N ALA A 115 13.79 20.33 6.07
CA ALA A 115 14.31 20.72 7.38
C ALA A 115 14.79 22.18 7.41
N THR A 116 15.21 22.73 6.27
CA THR A 116 15.73 24.11 6.17
C THR A 116 14.75 25.09 5.53
N ALA A 117 13.55 24.63 5.15
CA ALA A 117 12.62 25.37 4.29
C ALA A 117 13.26 25.81 2.95
N GLY A 118 14.22 25.04 2.46
CA GLY A 118 14.90 25.23 1.19
C GLY A 118 14.27 24.45 0.04
N GLN A 119 14.87 24.58 -1.14
CA GLN A 119 14.52 23.87 -2.36
C GLN A 119 15.55 22.81 -2.67
N ALA A 120 15.10 21.56 -2.85
CA ALA A 120 15.95 20.51 -3.39
C ALA A 120 16.18 20.73 -4.89
N VAL A 121 17.44 20.67 -5.32
CA VAL A 121 17.86 20.78 -6.72
C VAL A 121 18.30 19.39 -7.17
N ILE A 122 17.39 18.69 -7.84
CA ILE A 122 17.58 17.34 -8.39
C ILE A 122 17.59 17.44 -9.91
N THR A 123 18.67 16.98 -10.55
CA THR A 123 18.90 17.13 -11.99
C THR A 123 18.91 15.81 -12.76
N THR A 124 18.69 14.69 -12.07
CA THR A 124 18.73 13.35 -12.66
C THR A 124 17.56 13.18 -13.66
N SER A 125 17.86 12.71 -14.88
CA SER A 125 16.89 12.69 -16.00
C SER A 125 15.62 11.85 -15.73
N SER A 126 15.75 10.71 -15.03
CA SER A 126 14.62 9.87 -14.60
C SER A 126 13.71 10.61 -13.62
N ASP A 127 14.28 11.29 -12.63
CA ASP A 127 13.54 12.08 -11.62
C ASP A 127 12.84 13.31 -12.25
N LEU A 128 13.52 14.03 -13.16
CA LEU A 128 12.95 15.20 -13.83
C LEU A 128 11.79 14.86 -14.77
N GLN A 129 11.81 13.66 -15.36
CA GLN A 129 10.76 13.22 -16.29
C GLN A 129 9.62 12.46 -15.60
N GLN A 130 9.67 12.28 -14.28
CA GLN A 130 8.76 11.41 -13.51
C GLN A 130 8.65 9.99 -14.11
N LEU A 131 9.75 9.49 -14.68
CA LEU A 131 9.81 8.14 -15.24
C LEU A 131 10.33 7.16 -14.19
N TRP A 132 9.94 5.90 -14.33
CA TRP A 132 10.48 4.84 -13.49
C TRP A 132 11.99 4.67 -13.72
N ALA A 133 12.75 4.61 -12.63
CA ALA A 133 14.15 4.25 -12.65
C ALA A 133 14.29 2.72 -12.77
N LEU A 134 14.24 2.22 -14.01
CA LEU A 134 14.24 0.78 -14.29
C LEU A 134 15.47 0.06 -13.71
N ASP A 135 16.61 0.73 -13.57
CA ASP A 135 17.81 0.19 -12.94
C ASP A 135 17.67 -0.08 -11.44
N THR A 136 16.80 0.63 -10.72
CA THR A 136 16.67 0.52 -9.26
C THR A 136 15.44 -0.25 -8.79
N LEU A 137 14.41 -0.39 -9.63
CA LEU A 137 13.17 -1.10 -9.29
C LEU A 137 13.42 -2.50 -8.70
N ALA A 138 14.41 -3.21 -9.24
CA ALA A 138 14.76 -4.55 -8.77
C ALA A 138 15.24 -4.57 -7.32
N ALA A 139 16.13 -3.65 -6.95
CA ALA A 139 16.61 -3.53 -5.58
C ALA A 139 15.52 -2.97 -4.64
N GLU A 140 14.74 -1.99 -5.11
CA GLU A 140 13.68 -1.34 -4.32
C GLU A 140 12.57 -2.33 -3.93
N PHE A 141 12.15 -3.19 -4.86
CA PHE A 141 11.03 -4.11 -4.66
C PHE A 141 11.45 -5.58 -4.48
N ASN A 142 12.75 -5.85 -4.33
CA ASN A 142 13.30 -7.20 -4.18
C ASN A 142 12.93 -8.13 -5.33
N TRP A 143 13.12 -7.66 -6.57
CA TRP A 143 12.95 -8.44 -7.79
C TRP A 143 14.30 -8.84 -8.41
N LYS A 144 14.30 -9.90 -9.20
CA LYS A 144 15.47 -10.31 -10.00
C LYS A 144 15.28 -9.89 -11.45
N VAL A 145 16.30 -9.28 -12.05
CA VAL A 145 16.23 -8.80 -13.45
C VAL A 145 16.66 -9.90 -14.42
N PHE A 146 15.92 -10.04 -15.52
CA PHE A 146 16.31 -10.83 -16.68
C PHE A 146 16.02 -10.05 -17.96
N VAL A 147 16.92 -10.12 -18.95
CA VAL A 147 16.83 -9.31 -20.18
C VAL A 147 16.90 -10.18 -21.42
N LYS A 148 16.08 -9.86 -22.44
CA LYS A 148 16.10 -10.51 -23.75
C LYS A 148 16.06 -9.48 -24.88
N SER A 149 16.97 -9.62 -25.85
CA SER A 149 16.90 -8.92 -27.13
C SER A 149 15.85 -9.59 -28.03
N GLY A 150 14.97 -8.79 -28.66
CA GLY A 150 13.81 -9.27 -29.44
C GLY A 150 14.12 -9.98 -30.78
N GLN A 151 15.20 -10.77 -30.86
CA GLN A 151 15.49 -11.66 -31.98
C GLN A 151 15.62 -13.10 -31.48
N LYS A 152 15.37 -14.07 -32.37
CA LYS A 152 15.41 -15.53 -32.14
C LYS A 152 16.82 -16.05 -31.77
N ASP A 153 17.43 -15.52 -30.73
CA ASP A 153 18.63 -16.12 -30.15
C ASP A 153 18.22 -17.09 -29.05
N SER A 154 18.06 -18.33 -29.49
CA SER A 154 18.07 -19.50 -28.63
C SER A 154 19.45 -19.66 -28.01
N THR A 155 19.73 -19.02 -26.87
CA THR A 155 20.80 -19.47 -25.97
C THR A 155 20.37 -19.37 -24.51
N SER A 156 20.04 -20.54 -23.97
CA SER A 156 20.41 -20.98 -22.63
C SER A 156 21.83 -20.53 -22.27
N GLY A 157 22.04 -20.17 -21.00
CA GLY A 157 23.33 -19.95 -20.32
C GLY A 157 24.59 -19.90 -21.21
N ILE A 158 25.13 -18.69 -21.40
CA ILE A 158 26.33 -18.44 -22.21
C ILE A 158 27.53 -19.18 -21.60
N ALA A 159 28.09 -20.13 -22.35
CA ALA A 159 29.44 -20.66 -22.12
C ALA A 159 30.48 -19.59 -22.53
N PRO A 160 31.63 -19.49 -21.84
CA PRO A 160 32.64 -18.48 -22.13
C PRO A 160 33.33 -18.77 -23.47
N GLY A 161 33.09 -17.97 -24.49
CA GLY A 161 33.81 -18.09 -25.76
C GLY A 161 33.35 -17.25 -26.95
N ASP A 162 32.14 -16.67 -26.95
CA ASP A 162 31.65 -15.92 -28.11
C ASP A 162 31.72 -14.40 -27.90
N HIS A 163 32.59 -13.72 -28.66
CA HIS A 163 32.91 -12.29 -28.49
C HIS A 163 31.98 -11.33 -29.25
N HIS A 164 30.95 -11.82 -29.94
CA HIS A 164 30.02 -11.00 -30.74
C HIS A 164 28.63 -10.77 -30.13
N SER A 165 28.29 -11.40 -28.99
CA SER A 165 27.01 -11.18 -28.31
C SER A 165 27.09 -10.04 -27.28
N PRO A 166 26.12 -9.11 -27.23
CA PRO A 166 26.11 -8.03 -26.24
C PRO A 166 26.02 -8.60 -24.82
N THR A 167 26.80 -8.06 -23.88
CA THR A 167 26.73 -8.44 -22.47
C THR A 167 25.34 -8.12 -21.89
N PRO A 168 24.85 -8.84 -20.86
CA PRO A 168 23.57 -8.54 -20.21
C PRO A 168 23.42 -7.07 -19.78
N ALA A 169 24.51 -6.46 -19.30
CA ALA A 169 24.54 -5.04 -18.94
C ALA A 169 24.31 -4.10 -20.14
N LYS A 170 24.84 -4.44 -21.33
CA LYS A 170 24.59 -3.67 -22.55
C LYS A 170 23.15 -3.79 -23.01
N VAL A 171 22.58 -5.00 -23.00
CA VAL A 171 21.17 -5.23 -23.34
C VAL A 171 20.28 -4.46 -22.37
N PHE A 172 20.56 -4.51 -21.07
CA PHE A 172 19.79 -3.78 -20.06
C PHE A 172 19.80 -2.26 -20.31
N ASN A 173 20.98 -1.67 -20.57
CA ASN A 173 21.09 -0.25 -20.90
C ASN A 173 20.34 0.13 -22.19
N GLN A 174 20.29 -0.77 -23.19
CA GLN A 174 19.49 -0.56 -24.39
C GLN A 174 17.98 -0.52 -24.09
N LEU A 175 17.49 -1.44 -23.25
CA LEU A 175 16.08 -1.46 -22.82
C LEU A 175 15.72 -0.19 -22.03
N ILE A 176 16.60 0.24 -21.11
CA ILE A 176 16.44 1.51 -20.38
C ILE A 176 16.36 2.68 -21.36
N SER A 177 17.22 2.70 -22.38
CA SER A 177 17.22 3.74 -23.39
C SER A 177 15.90 3.81 -24.17
N LEU A 178 15.30 2.67 -24.55
CA LEU A 178 13.98 2.64 -25.20
C LEU A 178 12.91 3.30 -24.32
N PHE A 179 12.90 2.98 -23.03
CA PHE A 179 11.92 3.52 -22.08
C PHE A 179 12.12 5.02 -21.81
N VAL A 180 13.35 5.47 -21.56
CA VAL A 180 13.67 6.89 -21.32
C VAL A 180 13.39 7.74 -22.56
N ASN A 181 13.54 7.18 -23.76
CA ASN A 181 13.16 7.82 -25.02
C ASN A 181 11.65 7.72 -25.32
N LYS A 182 10.83 7.30 -24.36
CA LYS A 182 9.35 7.27 -24.42
C LYS A 182 8.80 6.45 -25.58
N ARG A 183 9.50 5.37 -25.95
CA ARG A 183 9.00 4.44 -26.97
C ARG A 183 7.72 3.74 -26.47
N PRO A 184 6.76 3.41 -27.35
CA PRO A 184 5.55 2.70 -26.96
C PRO A 184 5.90 1.45 -26.15
N THR A 185 5.45 1.41 -24.89
CA THR A 185 5.84 0.36 -23.93
C THR A 185 4.62 -0.36 -23.39
N ALA A 186 4.58 -1.69 -23.53
CA ALA A 186 3.64 -2.53 -22.80
C ALA A 186 4.24 -2.89 -21.44
N VAL A 187 3.41 -2.87 -20.40
CA VAL A 187 3.80 -3.22 -19.04
C VAL A 187 2.89 -4.34 -18.55
N LEU A 188 3.41 -5.55 -18.46
CA LEU A 188 2.68 -6.69 -17.91
C LEU A 188 2.88 -6.77 -16.39
N LEU A 189 1.78 -6.72 -15.65
CA LEU A 189 1.74 -6.91 -14.20
C LEU A 189 0.84 -8.10 -13.90
N ASP A 190 1.32 -9.35 -14.07
CA ASP A 190 0.50 -10.57 -13.90
C ASP A 190 0.49 -11.12 -12.46
N LEU A 191 1.00 -10.31 -11.52
CA LEU A 191 0.99 -10.52 -10.08
C LEU A 191 0.67 -9.20 -9.35
N LYS A 192 0.47 -9.26 -8.03
CA LYS A 192 0.33 -8.09 -7.14
C LYS A 192 1.46 -8.07 -6.09
N ASP A 193 2.03 -6.90 -5.84
CA ASP A 193 2.94 -6.62 -4.74
C ASP A 193 3.07 -5.10 -4.58
N LYS A 194 3.95 -4.64 -3.68
CA LYS A 194 4.16 -3.20 -3.46
C LYS A 194 4.68 -2.48 -4.70
N GLY A 195 5.51 -3.14 -5.53
CA GLY A 195 6.12 -2.54 -6.70
C GLY A 195 5.13 -2.42 -7.85
N THR A 196 4.38 -3.48 -8.17
CA THR A 196 3.29 -3.43 -9.17
C THR A 196 2.24 -2.37 -8.82
N GLN A 197 1.84 -2.24 -7.55
CA GLN A 197 0.94 -1.16 -7.10
C GLN A 197 1.54 0.24 -7.31
N TYR A 198 2.86 0.38 -7.06
CA TYR A 198 3.58 1.62 -7.34
C TYR A 198 3.56 1.95 -8.84
N LEU A 199 3.83 0.96 -9.70
CA LEU A 199 3.82 1.13 -11.16
C LEU A 199 2.41 1.50 -11.67
N GLU A 200 1.35 0.83 -11.21
CA GLU A 200 -0.03 1.17 -11.57
C GLU A 200 -0.38 2.64 -11.28
N ARG A 201 0.01 3.12 -10.09
CA ARG A 201 -0.25 4.50 -9.66
C ARG A 201 0.59 5.54 -10.41
N THR A 202 1.81 5.19 -10.80
CA THR A 202 2.81 6.13 -11.35
C THR A 202 3.04 5.94 -12.86
N LYS A 203 2.16 5.22 -13.54
CA LYS A 203 2.24 4.88 -14.97
C LYS A 203 2.50 6.11 -15.84
N PRO A 204 3.60 6.13 -16.63
CA PRO A 204 3.81 7.15 -17.65
C PRO A 204 2.76 7.11 -18.76
N ALA A 205 2.48 8.25 -19.38
CA ALA A 205 1.44 8.36 -20.41
C ALA A 205 1.69 7.50 -21.67
N PHE A 206 2.95 7.18 -21.99
CA PHE A 206 3.32 6.36 -23.17
C PHE A 206 3.40 4.86 -22.88
N ALA A 207 3.16 4.45 -21.64
CA ALA A 207 3.19 3.07 -21.22
C ALA A 207 1.76 2.58 -20.96
N ASP A 208 1.41 1.40 -21.45
CA ASP A 208 0.11 0.77 -21.22
C ASP A 208 0.27 -0.45 -20.32
N ILE A 209 -0.57 -0.54 -19.29
CA ILE A 209 -0.53 -1.64 -18.32
C ILE A 209 -1.53 -2.72 -18.74
N TYR A 210 -1.06 -3.95 -18.69
CA TYR A 210 -1.81 -5.17 -18.94
C TYR A 210 -1.63 -6.14 -17.80
N TYR A 211 -2.60 -7.04 -17.65
CA TYR A 211 -2.69 -7.95 -16.52
C TYR A 211 -2.70 -9.42 -16.92
N ALA A 212 -3.00 -9.68 -18.20
CA ALA A 212 -2.78 -10.95 -18.86
C ALA A 212 -1.90 -10.70 -20.11
N PHE A 213 -0.96 -11.60 -20.36
CA PHE A 213 -0.04 -11.47 -21.50
C PHE A 213 -0.79 -11.58 -22.84
N GLU A 214 -1.86 -12.37 -22.87
CA GLU A 214 -2.69 -12.66 -24.03
C GLU A 214 -3.51 -11.44 -24.50
N GLU A 215 -3.70 -10.44 -23.63
CA GLU A 215 -4.40 -9.19 -23.95
C GLU A 215 -3.49 -8.18 -24.67
N ILE A 216 -2.18 -8.44 -24.71
CA ILE A 216 -1.19 -7.50 -25.26
C ILE A 216 -1.09 -7.70 -26.77
N ASP A 217 -1.55 -6.70 -27.51
CA ASP A 217 -1.22 -6.57 -28.93
C ASP A 217 0.20 -6.03 -29.10
N LEU A 218 1.18 -6.95 -29.06
CA LEU A 218 2.61 -6.65 -29.10
C LEU A 218 3.05 -5.88 -30.36
N SER A 219 2.25 -5.87 -31.43
CA SER A 219 2.55 -5.12 -32.66
C SER A 219 2.54 -3.60 -32.46
N LYS A 220 1.90 -3.12 -31.38
CA LYS A 220 1.79 -1.69 -31.02
C LYS A 220 2.97 -1.17 -30.20
N TYR A 221 3.86 -2.06 -29.75
CA TYR A 221 4.87 -1.74 -28.74
C TYR A 221 6.28 -2.02 -29.24
N GLU A 222 7.24 -1.22 -28.80
CA GLU A 222 8.67 -1.41 -29.07
C GLU A 222 9.41 -2.03 -27.87
N LEU A 223 8.77 -2.07 -26.70
CA LEU A 223 9.31 -2.61 -25.46
C LEU A 223 8.20 -3.30 -24.66
N LEU A 224 8.50 -4.48 -24.10
CA LEU A 224 7.70 -5.10 -23.05
C LEU A 224 8.48 -5.07 -21.73
N ILE A 225 7.88 -4.51 -20.68
CA ILE A 225 8.35 -4.64 -19.30
C ILE A 225 7.39 -5.60 -18.58
N ALA A 226 7.90 -6.71 -18.05
CA ALA A 226 7.09 -7.72 -17.39
C ALA A 226 7.51 -7.90 -15.93
N ILE A 227 6.64 -7.55 -14.98
CA ILE A 227 6.80 -7.89 -13.57
C ILE A 227 6.01 -9.18 -13.36
N THR A 228 6.72 -10.31 -13.26
CA THR A 228 6.12 -11.63 -13.42
C THR A 228 6.89 -12.75 -12.76
N TYR A 229 6.20 -13.85 -12.45
CA TYR A 229 6.79 -15.13 -12.06
C TYR A 229 7.02 -16.09 -13.24
N LYS A 230 6.76 -15.65 -14.48
CA LYS A 230 6.89 -16.44 -15.72
C LYS A 230 7.96 -15.88 -16.66
N ASN A 231 8.46 -16.75 -17.53
CA ASN A 231 9.33 -16.40 -18.65
C ASN A 231 8.48 -16.24 -19.91
N TYR A 232 8.15 -15.02 -20.26
CA TYR A 232 7.45 -14.72 -21.53
C TYR A 232 8.42 -14.60 -22.70
N GLU A 233 8.01 -15.13 -23.86
CA GLU A 233 8.66 -14.93 -25.14
C GLU A 233 7.88 -13.91 -25.96
N ALA A 234 8.56 -12.94 -26.55
CA ALA A 234 7.95 -11.91 -27.39
C ALA A 234 8.84 -11.58 -28.61
N PRO A 235 8.26 -11.13 -29.73
CA PRO A 235 9.02 -10.69 -30.91
C PRO A 235 9.64 -9.30 -30.75
N ILE A 236 9.44 -8.66 -29.59
CA ILE A 236 9.99 -7.35 -29.24
C ILE A 236 10.93 -7.50 -28.02
N PRO A 237 11.86 -6.56 -27.79
CA PRO A 237 12.71 -6.59 -26.60
C PRO A 237 11.90 -6.67 -25.29
N VAL A 238 12.35 -7.52 -24.37
CA VAL A 238 11.65 -7.77 -23.09
C VAL A 238 12.59 -7.54 -21.90
N LEU A 239 12.08 -6.79 -20.93
CA LEU A 239 12.67 -6.63 -19.60
C LEU A 239 11.81 -7.35 -18.57
N HIS A 240 12.32 -8.43 -17.99
CA HIS A 240 11.64 -9.17 -16.93
C HIS A 240 12.15 -8.75 -15.54
N TYR A 241 11.21 -8.51 -14.64
CA TYR A 241 11.44 -8.44 -13.19
C TYR A 241 10.72 -9.61 -12.54
N HIS A 242 11.48 -10.53 -11.95
CA HIS A 242 10.95 -11.70 -11.27
C HIS A 242 10.81 -11.45 -9.77
N ALA A 243 9.57 -11.31 -9.32
CA ALA A 243 9.25 -11.22 -7.90
C ALA A 243 9.34 -12.61 -7.24
N PRO A 244 9.97 -12.75 -6.05
CA PRO A 244 10.07 -14.02 -5.35
C PRO A 244 8.75 -14.38 -4.67
N VAL A 245 7.81 -14.95 -5.43
CA VAL A 245 6.42 -15.22 -5.00
C VAL A 245 5.99 -16.68 -5.16
N LEU A 246 6.84 -17.54 -5.75
CA LEU A 246 6.54 -18.95 -5.95
C LEU A 246 6.98 -19.78 -4.75
N ASN A 247 6.09 -20.64 -4.26
CA ASN A 247 6.30 -21.57 -3.17
C ASN A 247 6.13 -22.98 -3.70
N ILE A 248 7.07 -23.87 -3.37
CA ILE A 248 7.04 -25.23 -3.90
C ILE A 248 6.98 -26.20 -2.75
N GLY A 249 6.05 -27.14 -2.81
CA GLY A 249 6.10 -28.33 -1.95
C GLY A 249 6.63 -29.52 -2.73
N MET A 250 7.54 -30.28 -2.11
CA MET A 250 8.22 -31.42 -2.71
C MET A 250 8.12 -32.66 -1.84
N GLY A 251 8.02 -33.82 -2.49
CA GLY A 251 8.14 -35.14 -1.87
C GLY A 251 9.01 -36.04 -2.74
N CYS A 252 9.76 -36.97 -2.15
CA CYS A 252 10.62 -37.87 -2.92
C CYS A 252 10.84 -39.22 -2.23
N SER A 253 11.28 -40.19 -3.02
CA SER A 253 11.96 -41.39 -2.51
C SER A 253 13.23 -40.98 -1.77
N ARG A 254 13.63 -41.72 -0.73
CA ARG A 254 14.88 -41.43 0.02
C ARG A 254 16.12 -41.51 -0.88
N ASP A 255 17.09 -40.66 -0.57
CA ASP A 255 18.41 -40.61 -1.18
C ASP A 255 18.36 -40.37 -2.69
N ILE A 256 17.37 -39.61 -3.17
CA ILE A 256 17.31 -39.25 -4.59
C ILE A 256 18.56 -38.44 -4.96
N GLU A 257 19.10 -38.67 -6.15
CA GLU A 257 20.35 -38.04 -6.55
C GLU A 257 20.13 -36.52 -6.73
N PRO A 258 20.89 -35.64 -6.02
CA PRO A 258 20.69 -34.19 -6.05
C PRO A 258 20.71 -33.60 -7.47
N GLU A 259 21.66 -34.04 -8.30
CA GLU A 259 21.83 -33.58 -9.68
C GLU A 259 20.62 -33.95 -10.56
N LEU A 260 20.10 -35.17 -10.42
CA LEU A 260 18.92 -35.62 -11.18
C LEU A 260 17.64 -34.92 -10.72
N LEU A 261 17.52 -34.64 -9.42
CA LEU A 261 16.41 -33.85 -8.89
C LEU A 261 16.46 -32.42 -9.43
N GLU A 262 17.63 -31.76 -9.39
CA GLU A 262 17.79 -30.40 -9.88
C GLU A 262 17.50 -30.31 -11.39
N GLN A 263 18.04 -31.23 -12.19
CA GLN A 263 17.76 -31.26 -13.62
C GLN A 263 16.27 -31.38 -13.88
N SER A 264 15.62 -32.36 -13.25
CA SER A 264 14.18 -32.60 -13.40
C SER A 264 13.36 -31.39 -12.94
N PHE A 265 13.75 -30.74 -11.86
CA PHE A 265 13.13 -29.51 -11.37
C PHE A 265 13.19 -28.37 -12.41
N ARG A 266 14.37 -28.13 -12.99
CA ARG A 266 14.57 -27.06 -14.00
C ARG A 266 13.77 -27.32 -15.26
N GLU A 267 13.72 -28.58 -15.72
CA GLU A 267 12.89 -28.99 -16.87
C GLU A 267 11.40 -28.72 -16.62
N GLN A 268 10.89 -28.99 -15.41
CA GLN A 268 9.51 -28.70 -15.05
C GLN A 268 9.22 -27.20 -15.08
N PHE A 269 10.09 -26.38 -14.47
CA PHE A 269 9.97 -24.92 -14.52
C PHE A 269 9.95 -24.40 -15.95
N GLN A 270 10.89 -24.85 -16.78
CA GLN A 270 10.98 -24.45 -18.18
C GLN A 270 9.73 -24.86 -18.97
N SER A 271 9.26 -26.11 -18.82
CA SER A 271 8.10 -26.62 -19.55
C SER A 271 6.79 -25.88 -19.23
N LYS A 272 6.70 -25.28 -18.03
CA LYS A 272 5.55 -24.49 -17.57
C LYS A 272 5.76 -22.99 -17.77
N GLY A 273 6.88 -22.57 -18.36
CA GLY A 273 7.23 -21.17 -18.53
C GLY A 273 7.43 -20.42 -17.22
N LEU A 274 7.78 -21.11 -16.12
CA LEU A 274 8.00 -20.49 -14.81
C LEU A 274 9.45 -20.03 -14.66
N ALA A 275 9.63 -18.88 -14.00
CA ALA A 275 10.96 -18.36 -13.71
C ALA A 275 11.49 -18.94 -12.40
N VAL A 276 12.62 -19.66 -12.46
CA VAL A 276 13.31 -20.15 -11.25
C VAL A 276 13.70 -18.98 -10.33
N ALA A 277 13.98 -17.80 -10.92
CA ALA A 277 14.26 -16.58 -10.20
C ALA A 277 13.10 -16.12 -9.27
N ALA A 278 11.86 -16.47 -9.60
CA ALA A 278 10.66 -16.15 -8.82
C ALA A 278 10.42 -17.13 -7.65
N LEU A 279 11.27 -18.14 -7.47
CA LEU A 279 11.19 -19.05 -6.34
C LEU A 279 11.55 -18.33 -5.03
N LYS A 280 10.68 -18.49 -4.04
CA LYS A 280 10.82 -17.92 -2.70
C LYS A 280 11.28 -18.96 -1.68
N VAL A 281 10.72 -20.17 -1.71
CA VAL A 281 10.92 -21.19 -0.68
C VAL A 281 10.53 -22.60 -1.17
N ILE A 282 11.23 -23.61 -0.63
CA ILE A 282 10.95 -25.04 -0.85
C ILE A 282 10.41 -25.64 0.46
N GLY A 283 9.35 -26.43 0.37
CA GLY A 283 8.65 -27.08 1.47
C GLY A 283 8.64 -28.59 1.34
N SER A 284 8.70 -29.30 2.47
CA SER A 284 8.45 -30.73 2.53
C SER A 284 7.89 -31.15 3.90
N ILE A 285 7.79 -32.45 4.14
CA ILE A 285 7.44 -33.01 5.45
C ILE A 285 8.68 -33.11 6.35
N ASP A 286 8.53 -32.98 7.66
CA ASP A 286 9.60 -33.00 8.67
C ASP A 286 10.49 -34.24 8.64
N ILE A 287 9.92 -35.42 8.33
CA ILE A 287 10.70 -36.64 8.15
C ILE A 287 11.74 -36.48 7.02
N LYS A 288 11.56 -35.53 6.09
CA LYS A 288 12.49 -35.20 5.00
C LYS A 288 13.43 -34.04 5.32
N ALA A 289 13.52 -33.59 6.56
CA ALA A 289 14.40 -32.48 6.95
C ALA A 289 15.89 -32.75 6.66
N ASP A 290 16.30 -34.01 6.64
CA ASP A 290 17.67 -34.47 6.36
C ASP A 290 17.90 -34.91 4.90
N GLU A 291 16.92 -34.74 4.01
CA GLU A 291 17.05 -35.16 2.61
C GLU A 291 18.08 -34.29 1.87
N THR A 292 19.24 -34.88 1.58
CA THR A 292 20.39 -34.20 0.98
C THR A 292 20.06 -33.53 -0.35
N ALA A 293 19.19 -34.13 -1.17
CA ALA A 293 18.76 -33.56 -2.44
C ALA A 293 17.96 -32.27 -2.29
N PHE A 294 17.08 -32.17 -1.30
CA PHE A 294 16.32 -30.94 -1.04
C PHE A 294 17.20 -29.85 -0.46
N ILE A 295 18.10 -30.20 0.46
CA ILE A 295 19.06 -29.26 1.04
C ILE A 295 19.99 -28.71 -0.05
N ALA A 296 20.52 -29.58 -0.91
CA ALA A 296 21.37 -29.18 -2.03
C ALA A 296 20.63 -28.28 -3.02
N LEU A 297 19.40 -28.65 -3.41
CA LEU A 297 18.58 -27.82 -4.30
C LEU A 297 18.29 -26.44 -3.71
N ALA A 298 17.92 -26.37 -2.44
CA ALA A 298 17.65 -25.11 -1.74
C ALA A 298 18.91 -24.22 -1.68
N ALA A 299 20.07 -24.81 -1.38
CA ALA A 299 21.36 -24.12 -1.38
C ALA A 299 21.74 -23.59 -2.77
N THR A 300 21.61 -24.43 -3.81
CA THR A 300 21.89 -24.03 -5.21
C THR A 300 21.01 -22.88 -5.68
N LEU A 301 19.74 -22.85 -5.25
CA LEU A 301 18.79 -21.80 -5.63
C LEU A 301 18.82 -20.57 -4.71
N GLY A 302 19.53 -20.65 -3.58
CA GLY A 302 19.61 -19.58 -2.59
C GLY A 302 18.28 -19.28 -1.90
N VAL A 303 17.45 -20.30 -1.66
CA VAL A 303 16.13 -20.17 -1.03
C VAL A 303 16.03 -21.04 0.23
N PRO A 304 15.17 -20.70 1.20
CA PRO A 304 14.98 -21.51 2.39
C PRO A 304 14.36 -22.88 2.06
N PHE A 305 14.74 -23.89 2.84
CA PHE A 305 14.05 -25.18 2.92
C PHE A 305 13.31 -25.26 4.25
N VAL A 306 11.99 -25.43 4.18
CA VAL A 306 11.09 -25.49 5.34
C VAL A 306 10.43 -26.85 5.37
N THR A 307 10.20 -27.38 6.56
CA THR A 307 9.47 -28.64 6.73
C THR A 307 8.28 -28.47 7.66
N PHE A 308 7.29 -29.34 7.48
CA PHE A 308 6.04 -29.33 8.23
C PHE A 308 5.77 -30.70 8.83
N THR A 309 5.14 -30.71 9.99
CA THR A 309 4.61 -31.93 10.61
C THR A 309 3.42 -32.48 9.82
N ALA A 310 3.09 -33.76 10.05
CA ALA A 310 1.91 -34.37 9.45
C ALA A 310 0.61 -33.65 9.82
N ASP A 311 0.50 -33.19 11.07
CA ASP A 311 -0.67 -32.47 11.58
C ASP A 311 -0.87 -31.13 10.86
N GLU A 312 0.22 -30.37 10.67
CA GLU A 312 0.17 -29.12 9.90
C GLU A 312 -0.28 -29.37 8.46
N LEU A 313 0.27 -30.39 7.79
CA LEU A 313 -0.10 -30.72 6.40
C LEU A 313 -1.56 -31.14 6.27
N ASN A 314 -2.10 -31.87 7.25
CA ASN A 314 -3.50 -32.33 7.24
C ASN A 314 -4.53 -31.23 7.52
N THR A 315 -4.10 -30.02 7.90
CA THR A 315 -5.00 -28.86 7.94
C THR A 315 -5.46 -28.40 6.54
N GLN A 316 -4.76 -28.84 5.49
CA GLN A 316 -5.03 -28.44 4.12
C GLN A 316 -5.92 -29.45 3.41
N THR A 317 -6.94 -28.95 2.71
CA THR A 317 -7.72 -29.76 1.76
C THR A 317 -7.03 -29.74 0.40
N VAL A 318 -6.51 -30.89 -0.02
CA VAL A 318 -5.67 -31.02 -1.23
C VAL A 318 -6.45 -31.65 -2.39
N PRO A 319 -6.19 -31.23 -3.65
CA PRO A 319 -6.93 -31.76 -4.80
C PRO A 319 -6.54 -33.19 -5.15
N ASN A 320 -5.27 -33.59 -4.95
CA ASN A 320 -4.77 -34.92 -5.32
C ASN A 320 -4.27 -35.72 -4.11
N ALA A 321 -5.21 -36.08 -3.23
CA ALA A 321 -4.96 -36.97 -2.11
C ALA A 321 -4.41 -38.34 -2.59
N SER A 322 -3.45 -38.89 -1.87
CA SER A 322 -2.76 -40.13 -2.24
C SER A 322 -2.86 -41.16 -1.13
N GLU A 323 -3.60 -42.25 -1.36
CA GLU A 323 -3.74 -43.36 -0.41
C GLU A 323 -2.39 -43.94 0.03
N VAL A 324 -1.43 -44.07 -0.90
CA VAL A 324 -0.07 -44.57 -0.61
C VAL A 324 0.71 -43.63 0.32
N VAL A 325 0.47 -42.33 0.25
CA VAL A 325 1.13 -41.34 1.11
C VAL A 325 0.43 -41.32 2.46
N LEU A 326 -0.90 -41.39 2.47
CA LEU A 326 -1.70 -41.48 3.68
C LEU A 326 -1.33 -42.72 4.50
N SER A 327 -1.19 -43.88 3.86
CA SER A 327 -0.83 -45.13 4.54
C SER A 327 0.60 -45.13 5.11
N LYS A 328 1.53 -44.37 4.49
CA LYS A 328 2.96 -44.38 4.86
C LYS A 328 3.33 -43.26 5.82
N LEU A 329 2.75 -42.07 5.62
CA LEU A 329 3.16 -40.83 6.28
C LEU A 329 2.00 -40.18 7.06
N GLY A 330 0.79 -40.74 6.99
CA GLY A 330 -0.38 -40.17 7.67
C GLY A 330 -0.90 -38.87 7.05
N VAL A 331 -0.44 -38.49 5.85
CA VAL A 331 -0.84 -37.24 5.17
C VAL A 331 -1.44 -37.48 3.79
N HIS A 332 -2.43 -36.66 3.42
CA HIS A 332 -3.08 -36.78 2.11
C HIS A 332 -2.14 -36.42 0.94
N SER A 333 -1.29 -35.41 1.11
CA SER A 333 -0.33 -34.98 0.09
C SER A 333 0.77 -34.15 0.75
N VAL A 334 2.04 -34.52 0.54
CA VAL A 334 3.17 -33.68 1.01
C VAL A 334 3.31 -32.47 0.10
N SER A 335 3.49 -32.68 -1.21
CA SER A 335 3.83 -31.60 -2.15
C SER A 335 2.77 -30.50 -2.22
N GLU A 336 1.49 -30.84 -2.22
CA GLU A 336 0.42 -29.84 -2.35
C GLU A 336 0.17 -29.11 -1.03
N ALA A 337 0.05 -29.83 0.08
CA ALA A 337 -0.16 -29.22 1.39
C ALA A 337 1.01 -28.31 1.79
N SER A 338 2.26 -28.73 1.54
CA SER A 338 3.43 -27.87 1.77
C SER A 338 3.39 -26.61 0.92
N ALA A 339 3.03 -26.69 -0.37
CA ALA A 339 2.93 -25.51 -1.24
C ALA A 339 1.83 -24.53 -0.77
N MET A 340 0.68 -25.07 -0.36
CA MET A 340 -0.45 -24.29 0.15
C MET A 340 -0.11 -23.59 1.48
N LEU A 341 0.49 -24.31 2.43
CA LEU A 341 0.92 -23.74 3.71
C LEU A 341 1.95 -22.63 3.53
N LEU A 342 2.96 -22.83 2.68
CA LEU A 342 4.00 -21.82 2.42
C LEU A 342 3.44 -20.55 1.79
N SER A 343 2.52 -20.70 0.84
CA SER A 343 1.92 -19.55 0.13
C SER A 343 0.79 -18.87 0.90
N GLY A 344 0.22 -19.53 1.91
CA GLY A 344 -1.05 -19.14 2.53
C GLY A 344 -2.23 -19.16 1.55
N ASN A 345 -2.08 -19.79 0.38
CA ASN A 345 -3.05 -19.81 -0.70
C ASN A 345 -3.59 -21.23 -0.88
N THR A 346 -4.90 -21.36 -1.08
CA THR A 346 -5.55 -22.65 -1.33
C THR A 346 -5.45 -23.08 -2.80
N GLY A 347 -5.25 -22.13 -3.71
CA GLY A 347 -5.07 -22.41 -5.14
C GLY A 347 -3.63 -22.80 -5.49
N LEU A 348 -3.49 -23.86 -6.27
CA LEU A 348 -2.20 -24.29 -6.84
C LEU A 348 -2.04 -23.76 -8.25
N LEU A 349 -0.88 -23.17 -8.54
CA LEU A 349 -0.46 -22.83 -9.90
C LEU A 349 -0.12 -24.09 -10.70
N LEU A 350 0.42 -25.09 -10.00
CA LEU A 350 0.70 -26.42 -10.53
C LEU A 350 0.34 -27.47 -9.48
N GLU A 351 -0.67 -28.28 -9.76
CA GLU A 351 -1.03 -29.45 -8.95
C GLU A 351 0.07 -30.51 -8.96
N LYS A 352 -0.04 -31.54 -8.10
CA LYS A 352 0.98 -32.60 -7.97
C LYS A 352 1.42 -33.19 -9.32
N GLN A 353 2.67 -32.93 -9.68
CA GLN A 353 3.36 -33.64 -10.76
C GLN A 353 4.11 -34.83 -10.17
N LYS A 354 3.93 -36.03 -10.74
CA LYS A 354 4.68 -37.24 -10.36
C LYS A 354 5.75 -37.52 -11.40
N ILE A 355 7.01 -37.51 -10.99
CA ILE A 355 8.15 -37.57 -11.90
C ILE A 355 9.07 -38.71 -11.49
N THR A 356 9.61 -39.43 -12.47
CA THR A 356 10.61 -40.49 -12.28
C THR A 356 11.90 -40.03 -12.93
N VAL A 357 12.98 -39.95 -12.16
CA VAL A 357 14.31 -39.61 -12.68
C VAL A 357 14.95 -40.82 -13.34
N SER A 358 16.05 -40.62 -14.08
CA SER A 358 16.74 -41.69 -14.82
C SER A 358 17.21 -42.86 -13.94
N SER A 359 17.45 -42.64 -12.65
CA SER A 359 17.76 -43.70 -11.66
C SER A 359 16.56 -44.59 -11.29
N GLY A 360 15.35 -44.27 -11.76
CA GLY A 360 14.10 -44.95 -11.42
C GLY A 360 13.45 -44.47 -10.11
N LYS A 361 14.13 -43.60 -9.35
CA LYS A 361 13.57 -42.95 -8.16
C LYS A 361 12.49 -41.94 -8.54
N LYS A 362 11.53 -41.74 -7.63
CA LYS A 362 10.36 -40.87 -7.86
C LYS A 362 10.40 -39.65 -6.97
N HIS A 363 10.00 -38.51 -7.51
CA HIS A 363 9.69 -37.30 -6.76
C HIS A 363 8.37 -36.70 -7.23
N THR A 364 7.81 -35.83 -6.39
CA THR A 364 6.59 -35.09 -6.63
C THR A 364 6.81 -33.63 -6.30
N LEU A 365 6.25 -32.74 -7.11
CA LEU A 365 6.24 -31.31 -6.83
C LEU A 365 4.85 -30.72 -7.08
N ALA A 366 4.53 -29.67 -6.34
CA ALA A 366 3.40 -28.79 -6.58
C ALA A 366 3.83 -27.35 -6.30
N ILE A 367 3.21 -26.39 -6.97
CA ILE A 367 3.61 -24.97 -6.93
C ILE A 367 2.39 -24.12 -6.60
N ALA A 368 2.54 -23.21 -5.65
CA ALA A 368 1.57 -22.18 -5.32
C ALA A 368 2.22 -20.80 -5.38
N ILE A 369 1.46 -19.80 -5.83
CA ILE A 369 1.85 -18.39 -5.69
C ILE A 369 1.39 -17.87 -4.32
N ASP A 370 2.21 -17.04 -3.68
CA ASP A 370 1.85 -16.29 -2.47
C ASP A 370 0.43 -15.73 -2.58
N LYS A 371 -0.40 -15.92 -1.56
CA LYS A 371 -1.80 -15.45 -1.54
C LYS A 371 -1.89 -13.96 -1.85
N SER A 372 -1.01 -13.15 -1.26
CA SER A 372 -0.96 -11.70 -1.47
C SER A 372 -0.46 -11.30 -2.86
N ALA A 373 0.21 -12.20 -3.57
CA ALA A 373 0.72 -11.95 -4.91
C ALA A 373 -0.18 -12.45 -6.04
N ALA A 374 -1.11 -13.35 -5.72
CA ALA A 374 -2.14 -13.77 -6.65
C ALA A 374 -2.99 -12.58 -7.10
N ARG A 375 -3.14 -12.44 -8.40
CA ARG A 375 -3.96 -11.38 -9.00
C ARG A 375 -5.43 -11.76 -8.97
N LYS A 376 -6.03 -11.67 -7.78
CA LYS A 376 -7.47 -11.91 -7.56
C LYS A 376 -8.24 -10.60 -7.63
N GLY A 377 -9.53 -10.73 -7.95
CA GLY A 377 -10.47 -9.63 -7.80
C GLY A 377 -10.50 -9.16 -6.36
N GLU A 378 -10.86 -7.92 -6.15
CA GLU A 378 -10.99 -7.35 -4.81
C GLU A 378 -12.18 -6.42 -4.77
N VAL A 379 -13.04 -6.57 -3.76
CA VAL A 379 -14.14 -5.64 -3.49
C VAL A 379 -13.75 -4.70 -2.36
N VAL A 380 -13.71 -3.40 -2.61
CA VAL A 380 -13.45 -2.42 -1.57
C VAL A 380 -14.70 -1.59 -1.33
N ILE A 381 -15.27 -1.72 -0.14
CA ILE A 381 -16.38 -0.90 0.32
C ILE A 381 -15.80 0.41 0.84
N VAL A 382 -16.11 1.52 0.18
CA VAL A 382 -15.52 2.83 0.45
C VAL A 382 -16.61 3.77 0.99
N GLY A 383 -16.34 4.34 2.16
CA GLY A 383 -17.09 5.47 2.68
C GLY A 383 -16.87 6.72 1.82
N ALA A 384 -17.90 7.13 1.10
CA ALA A 384 -17.89 8.27 0.18
C ALA A 384 -17.80 9.63 0.90
N GLY A 385 -18.07 9.66 2.20
CA GLY A 385 -18.22 10.90 2.94
C GLY A 385 -19.64 11.47 2.91
N PRO A 386 -19.86 12.65 3.51
CA PRO A 386 -21.19 13.21 3.77
C PRO A 386 -21.88 13.86 2.56
N GLY A 387 -21.14 14.14 1.48
CA GLY A 387 -21.68 14.82 0.31
C GLY A 387 -20.63 15.53 -0.55
N ASP A 388 -19.80 16.38 0.05
CA ASP A 388 -18.70 17.01 -0.68
C ASP A 388 -17.68 15.95 -1.15
N ALA A 389 -17.42 15.90 -2.46
CA ALA A 389 -16.47 14.98 -3.06
C ALA A 389 -15.02 15.15 -2.54
N ALA A 390 -14.68 16.31 -1.97
CA ALA A 390 -13.38 16.54 -1.33
C ALA A 390 -13.26 15.90 0.06
N LEU A 391 -14.39 15.47 0.67
CA LEU A 391 -14.43 14.83 1.98
C LEU A 391 -14.32 13.31 1.92
N ILE A 392 -14.13 12.72 0.73
CA ILE A 392 -13.65 11.34 0.62
C ILE A 392 -12.21 11.25 1.18
N SER A 393 -11.86 10.11 1.76
CA SER A 393 -10.47 9.87 2.19
C SER A 393 -9.51 9.82 1.00
N ILE A 394 -8.24 10.18 1.21
CA ILE A 394 -7.19 10.05 0.18
C ILE A 394 -7.14 8.62 -0.36
N LYS A 395 -7.26 7.61 0.52
CA LYS A 395 -7.31 6.20 0.13
C LYS A 395 -8.55 5.89 -0.73
N GLY A 396 -9.73 6.41 -0.36
CA GLY A 396 -10.95 6.25 -1.13
C GLY A 396 -10.85 6.84 -2.54
N LYS A 397 -10.30 8.05 -2.67
CA LYS A 397 -10.04 8.67 -3.98
C LYS A 397 -9.09 7.84 -4.84
N GLN A 398 -7.96 7.42 -4.28
CA GLN A 398 -6.97 6.61 -5.00
C GLN A 398 -7.55 5.28 -5.52
N LEU A 399 -8.48 4.67 -4.78
CA LEU A 399 -9.17 3.47 -5.22
C LEU A 399 -10.13 3.74 -6.38
N LEU A 400 -10.84 4.88 -6.37
CA LEU A 400 -11.69 5.27 -7.50
C LEU A 400 -10.88 5.51 -8.77
N GLU A 401 -9.68 6.07 -8.64
CA GLU A 401 -8.75 6.33 -9.76
C GLU A 401 -8.19 5.05 -10.40
N THR A 402 -8.22 3.91 -9.71
CA THR A 402 -7.68 2.64 -10.21
C THR A 402 -8.73 1.55 -10.44
N ALA A 403 -9.95 1.72 -9.92
CA ALA A 403 -11.04 0.75 -10.02
C ALA A 403 -11.45 0.43 -11.46
N ASP A 404 -11.78 -0.84 -11.71
CA ASP A 404 -12.36 -1.31 -12.97
C ASP A 404 -13.89 -1.30 -12.93
N LEU A 405 -14.48 -1.42 -11.74
CA LEU A 405 -15.91 -1.27 -11.48
C LEU A 405 -16.13 -0.32 -10.31
N ILE A 406 -16.94 0.71 -10.51
CA ILE A 406 -17.43 1.58 -9.44
C ILE A 406 -18.94 1.42 -9.36
N LEU A 407 -19.40 0.86 -8.25
CA LEU A 407 -20.81 0.68 -7.95
C LEU A 407 -21.18 1.62 -6.80
N TYR A 408 -22.07 2.58 -7.03
CA TYR A 408 -22.42 3.60 -6.04
C TYR A 408 -23.90 3.58 -5.65
N ALA A 409 -24.17 3.84 -4.36
CA ALA A 409 -25.49 3.79 -3.76
C ALA A 409 -26.34 5.06 -4.06
N GLY A 410 -26.76 5.24 -5.30
CA GLY A 410 -27.82 6.20 -5.67
C GLY A 410 -27.56 7.66 -5.30
N SER A 411 -28.65 8.41 -5.05
CA SER A 411 -28.67 9.86 -4.80
C SER A 411 -28.02 10.30 -3.48
N LEU A 412 -27.54 9.36 -2.66
CA LEU A 412 -26.85 9.64 -1.41
C LEU A 412 -25.33 9.74 -1.59
N VAL A 413 -24.82 9.37 -2.76
CA VAL A 413 -23.41 9.55 -3.14
C VAL A 413 -23.35 10.61 -4.23
N PRO A 414 -22.51 11.65 -4.10
CA PRO A 414 -22.35 12.67 -5.13
C PRO A 414 -21.82 12.05 -6.43
N GLU A 415 -22.45 12.39 -7.55
CA GLU A 415 -22.03 11.91 -8.87
C GLU A 415 -20.59 12.36 -9.19
N GLU A 416 -20.18 13.51 -8.65
CA GLU A 416 -18.83 14.06 -8.80
C GLU A 416 -17.72 13.09 -8.35
N LEU A 417 -17.99 12.18 -7.40
CA LEU A 417 -17.01 11.15 -7.01
C LEU A 417 -16.74 10.14 -8.13
N THR A 418 -17.72 9.90 -9.00
CA THR A 418 -17.56 8.95 -10.12
C THR A 418 -16.64 9.51 -11.21
N HIS A 419 -16.42 10.83 -11.26
CA HIS A 419 -15.52 11.46 -12.22
C HIS A 419 -14.03 11.12 -11.98
N TYR A 420 -13.69 10.54 -10.83
CA TYR A 420 -12.34 10.03 -10.58
C TYR A 420 -12.06 8.71 -11.30
N ALA A 421 -13.06 8.07 -11.90
CA ALA A 421 -12.90 6.81 -12.61
C ALA A 421 -11.84 6.89 -13.73
N LYS A 422 -10.98 5.89 -13.84
CA LYS A 422 -10.08 5.76 -14.99
C LYS A 422 -10.85 5.52 -16.28
N ALA A 423 -10.22 5.85 -17.41
CA ALA A 423 -10.74 5.47 -18.72
C ALA A 423 -10.92 3.95 -18.81
N GLY A 424 -12.09 3.50 -19.28
CA GLY A 424 -12.45 2.09 -19.38
C GLY A 424 -13.11 1.50 -18.12
N ALA A 425 -13.14 2.22 -17.00
CA ALA A 425 -13.86 1.77 -15.81
C ALA A 425 -15.38 1.73 -16.04
N VAL A 426 -16.03 0.69 -15.52
CA VAL A 426 -17.48 0.55 -15.54
C VAL A 426 -18.05 1.27 -14.32
N VAL A 427 -18.85 2.31 -14.52
CA VAL A 427 -19.56 3.01 -13.43
C VAL A 427 -21.05 2.65 -13.47
N ARG A 428 -21.61 2.25 -12.32
CA ARG A 428 -23.03 1.86 -12.19
C ARG A 428 -23.68 2.42 -10.93
N ASN A 429 -24.89 2.94 -11.11
CA ASN A 429 -25.77 3.32 -10.01
C ASN A 429 -26.54 2.09 -9.53
N SER A 430 -26.42 1.75 -8.24
CA SER A 430 -27.09 0.59 -7.66
C SER A 430 -28.49 0.86 -7.10
N ALA A 431 -29.02 2.09 -7.21
CA ALA A 431 -30.28 2.46 -6.55
C ALA A 431 -31.49 1.62 -6.99
N SER A 432 -31.48 1.12 -8.23
CA SER A 432 -32.54 0.29 -8.80
C SER A 432 -32.19 -1.21 -8.87
N MET A 433 -31.03 -1.62 -8.38
CA MET A 433 -30.56 -3.00 -8.44
C MET A 433 -30.96 -3.77 -7.19
N THR A 434 -31.32 -5.05 -7.32
CA THR A 434 -31.44 -5.94 -6.14
C THR A 434 -30.06 -6.27 -5.58
N LEU A 435 -30.00 -6.92 -4.41
CA LEU A 435 -28.73 -7.39 -3.85
C LEU A 435 -28.08 -8.41 -4.80
N GLU A 436 -28.87 -9.33 -5.34
CA GLU A 436 -28.43 -10.38 -6.26
C GLU A 436 -27.85 -9.79 -7.55
N ASP A 437 -28.50 -8.78 -8.13
CA ASP A 437 -27.99 -8.07 -9.31
C ASP A 437 -26.62 -7.42 -9.05
N GLN A 438 -26.47 -6.81 -7.86
CA GLN A 438 -25.23 -6.16 -7.45
C GLN A 438 -24.11 -7.18 -7.28
N ILE A 439 -24.38 -8.28 -6.59
CA ILE A 439 -23.44 -9.38 -6.38
C ILE A 439 -23.03 -10.01 -7.71
N ALA A 440 -23.97 -10.33 -8.59
CA ALA A 440 -23.68 -10.94 -9.89
C ALA A 440 -22.77 -10.06 -10.77
N LEU A 441 -22.99 -8.74 -10.76
CA LEU A 441 -22.12 -7.78 -11.45
C LEU A 441 -20.71 -7.76 -10.85
N MET A 442 -20.61 -7.72 -9.52
CA MET A 442 -19.32 -7.72 -8.84
C MET A 442 -18.56 -9.03 -9.06
N GLU A 443 -19.23 -10.19 -9.04
CA GLU A 443 -18.63 -11.50 -9.35
C GLU A 443 -18.01 -11.56 -10.75
N ALA A 444 -18.73 -11.06 -11.76
CA ALA A 444 -18.25 -11.05 -13.14
C ALA A 444 -16.98 -10.22 -13.32
N HIS A 445 -16.82 -9.14 -12.55
CA HIS A 445 -15.57 -8.37 -12.50
C HIS A 445 -14.51 -9.07 -11.63
N TYR A 446 -14.91 -9.64 -10.49
CA TYR A 446 -14.01 -10.30 -9.54
C TYR A 446 -13.27 -11.47 -10.20
N ALA A 447 -13.98 -12.27 -10.99
CA ALA A 447 -13.41 -13.39 -11.75
C ALA A 447 -12.34 -12.97 -12.77
N LYS A 448 -12.33 -11.71 -13.20
CA LYS A 448 -11.32 -11.13 -14.12
C LYS A 448 -10.12 -10.54 -13.38
N GLY A 449 -10.04 -10.66 -12.05
CA GLY A 449 -8.97 -10.05 -11.27
C GLY A 449 -9.15 -8.55 -11.03
N HIS A 450 -10.33 -7.99 -11.35
CA HIS A 450 -10.60 -6.56 -11.30
C HIS A 450 -10.70 -6.00 -9.87
N LEU A 451 -10.33 -4.73 -9.72
CA LEU A 451 -10.63 -3.94 -8.53
C LEU A 451 -12.04 -3.35 -8.65
N ILE A 452 -12.87 -3.64 -7.64
CA ILE A 452 -14.26 -3.22 -7.55
C ILE A 452 -14.40 -2.28 -6.36
N VAL A 453 -14.89 -1.06 -6.59
CA VAL A 453 -15.19 -0.11 -5.53
C VAL A 453 -16.70 -0.01 -5.34
N ARG A 454 -17.16 -0.33 -4.13
CA ARG A 454 -18.54 -0.13 -3.67
C ARG A 454 -18.63 1.14 -2.84
N LEU A 455 -19.15 2.22 -3.42
CA LEU A 455 -19.34 3.49 -2.72
C LEU A 455 -20.60 3.48 -1.85
N GLN A 456 -20.43 3.79 -0.57
CA GLN A 456 -21.49 3.96 0.42
C GLN A 456 -21.46 5.37 0.99
N SER A 457 -22.62 5.99 1.18
CA SER A 457 -22.73 7.32 1.78
C SER A 457 -22.16 7.34 3.20
N GLY A 458 -21.47 8.42 3.57
CA GLY A 458 -20.91 8.60 4.91
C GLY A 458 -19.81 7.59 5.23
N ASP A 459 -19.95 6.95 6.40
CA ASP A 459 -19.09 5.84 6.81
C ASP A 459 -19.87 4.51 6.72
N PRO A 460 -19.29 3.43 6.14
CA PRO A 460 -20.01 2.17 5.93
C PRO A 460 -20.46 1.46 7.22
N SER A 461 -19.87 1.78 8.38
CA SER A 461 -20.23 1.14 9.66
C SER A 461 -21.60 1.56 10.19
N ILE A 462 -22.17 2.67 9.70
CA ILE A 462 -23.43 3.23 10.20
C ILE A 462 -24.50 3.14 9.12
N TYR A 463 -25.43 2.20 9.28
CA TYR A 463 -26.59 2.01 8.39
C TYR A 463 -26.25 1.81 6.90
N GLY A 464 -25.03 1.35 6.57
CA GLY A 464 -24.57 1.18 5.18
C GLY A 464 -25.10 -0.07 4.45
N ALA A 465 -25.85 -0.93 5.13
CA ALA A 465 -26.35 -2.21 4.60
C ALA A 465 -25.25 -3.07 3.94
N ILE A 466 -24.06 -3.08 4.56
CA ILE A 466 -22.89 -3.78 4.04
C ILE A 466 -22.77 -5.22 4.55
N GLN A 467 -23.44 -5.56 5.65
CA GLN A 467 -23.32 -6.88 6.27
C GLN A 467 -23.82 -8.01 5.37
N GLU A 468 -24.97 -7.84 4.70
CA GLU A 468 -25.53 -8.85 3.78
C GLU A 468 -24.61 -9.10 2.58
N GLN A 469 -23.97 -8.04 2.06
CA GLN A 469 -22.98 -8.15 0.99
C GLN A 469 -21.73 -8.91 1.46
N MET A 470 -21.20 -8.57 2.64
CA MET A 470 -20.03 -9.23 3.22
C MET A 470 -20.27 -10.72 3.47
N THR A 471 -21.44 -11.10 3.98
CA THR A 471 -21.81 -12.51 4.16
C THR A 471 -21.77 -13.28 2.83
N ILE A 472 -22.33 -12.71 1.76
CA ILE A 472 -22.29 -13.36 0.44
C ILE A 472 -20.85 -13.44 -0.11
N PHE A 473 -20.02 -12.41 0.14
CA PHE A 473 -18.61 -12.46 -0.23
C PHE A 473 -17.86 -13.55 0.52
N ASP A 474 -18.09 -13.71 1.83
CA ASP A 474 -17.50 -14.77 2.65
C ASP A 474 -17.89 -16.16 2.12
N GLU A 475 -19.18 -16.38 1.84
CA GLU A 475 -19.72 -17.64 1.29
C GLU A 475 -19.10 -18.00 -0.07
N LYS A 476 -18.77 -16.98 -0.88
CA LYS A 476 -18.18 -17.14 -2.21
C LYS A 476 -16.66 -17.10 -2.23
N GLY A 477 -16.01 -16.87 -1.08
CA GLY A 477 -14.57 -16.69 -0.99
C GLY A 477 -14.06 -15.47 -1.74
N MET A 478 -14.89 -14.44 -1.90
CA MET A 478 -14.52 -13.17 -2.51
C MET A 478 -13.84 -12.28 -1.47
N GLU A 479 -12.59 -11.90 -1.72
CA GLU A 479 -11.86 -11.01 -0.85
C GLU A 479 -12.41 -9.58 -0.90
N TYR A 480 -12.58 -8.97 0.27
CA TYR A 480 -13.02 -7.59 0.40
C TYR A 480 -12.32 -6.83 1.52
N ALA A 481 -12.36 -5.50 1.42
CA ALA A 481 -11.86 -4.57 2.43
C ALA A 481 -12.84 -3.41 2.64
N ILE A 482 -12.73 -2.74 3.79
CA ILE A 482 -13.50 -1.53 4.10
C ILE A 482 -12.54 -0.36 4.25
N VAL A 483 -12.83 0.74 3.55
CA VAL A 483 -12.20 2.03 3.76
C VAL A 483 -13.18 2.93 4.49
N PRO A 484 -12.82 3.40 5.70
CA PRO A 484 -13.71 4.26 6.48
C PRO A 484 -13.91 5.61 5.77
N GLY A 485 -15.05 6.23 6.05
CA GLY A 485 -15.46 7.52 5.54
C GLY A 485 -15.76 8.52 6.65
N ILE A 486 -16.02 9.76 6.25
CA ILE A 486 -16.52 10.79 7.18
C ILE A 486 -18.04 10.63 7.27
N SER A 487 -18.55 10.32 8.46
CA SER A 487 -20.00 10.21 8.68
C SER A 487 -20.66 11.59 8.77
N SER A 488 -21.96 11.65 8.47
CA SER A 488 -22.72 12.92 8.46
C SER A 488 -22.76 13.61 9.82
N PHE A 489 -22.65 12.89 10.95
CA PHE A 489 -22.58 13.52 12.27
C PHE A 489 -21.27 14.27 12.51
N GLN A 490 -20.15 13.80 11.96
CA GLN A 490 -18.86 14.49 12.04
C GLN A 490 -18.88 15.74 11.17
N ALA A 491 -19.47 15.62 9.97
CA ALA A 491 -19.71 16.76 9.08
C ALA A 491 -20.60 17.82 9.75
N ALA A 492 -21.65 17.38 10.45
CA ALA A 492 -22.52 18.25 11.22
C ALA A 492 -21.79 18.93 12.40
N ALA A 493 -20.97 18.19 13.15
CA ALA A 493 -20.13 18.75 14.21
C ALA A 493 -19.21 19.86 13.68
N ALA A 494 -18.57 19.62 12.53
CA ALA A 494 -17.70 20.59 11.86
C ALA A 494 -18.48 21.84 11.41
N TYR A 495 -19.64 21.65 10.77
CA TYR A 495 -20.51 22.75 10.33
C TYR A 495 -20.98 23.61 11.50
N LEU A 496 -21.46 22.97 12.57
CA LEU A 496 -21.91 23.64 13.79
C LEU A 496 -20.76 24.24 14.61
N LYS A 497 -19.50 23.97 14.22
CA LYS A 497 -18.29 24.29 14.99
C LYS A 497 -18.44 23.81 16.43
N SER A 498 -18.88 22.57 16.61
CA SER A 498 -19.27 22.02 17.91
C SER A 498 -18.51 20.75 18.20
N GLU A 499 -17.87 20.69 19.36
CA GLU A 499 -17.39 19.43 19.92
C GLU A 499 -18.57 18.75 20.62
N PHE A 500 -18.89 17.50 20.25
CA PHE A 500 -20.06 16.79 20.82
C PHE A 500 -19.80 16.14 22.18
N THR A 501 -18.55 16.18 22.64
CA THR A 501 -18.12 15.76 23.98
C THR A 501 -17.41 16.93 24.65
N ILE A 502 -18.01 17.49 25.70
CA ILE A 502 -17.49 18.65 26.41
C ILE A 502 -17.32 18.28 27.88
N PRO A 503 -16.13 18.49 28.49
CA PRO A 503 -15.92 18.25 29.91
C PRO A 503 -16.99 18.92 30.76
N GLU A 504 -17.48 18.20 31.77
CA GLU A 504 -18.50 18.66 32.74
C GLU A 504 -19.89 18.92 32.15
N VAL A 505 -20.09 18.76 30.83
CA VAL A 505 -21.39 18.89 30.15
C VAL A 505 -21.86 17.53 29.63
N VAL A 506 -21.07 16.89 28.76
CA VAL A 506 -21.42 15.63 28.13
C VAL A 506 -20.18 14.90 27.64
N GLN A 507 -20.06 13.60 27.90
CA GLN A 507 -18.89 12.80 27.50
C GLN A 507 -19.26 11.64 26.56
N SER A 508 -20.48 11.63 26.05
CA SER A 508 -21.01 10.54 25.24
C SER A 508 -21.79 11.07 24.06
N ILE A 509 -21.70 10.34 22.94
CA ILE A 509 -22.48 10.58 21.73
C ILE A 509 -23.30 9.31 21.48
N ILE A 510 -24.60 9.44 21.30
CA ILE A 510 -25.48 8.33 20.91
C ILE A 510 -25.82 8.50 19.44
N LEU A 511 -25.39 7.56 18.61
CA LEU A 511 -25.76 7.46 17.20
C LEU A 511 -26.94 6.50 17.10
N THR A 512 -28.10 6.98 16.65
CA THR A 512 -29.32 6.17 16.62
C THR A 512 -30.26 6.60 15.48
N ARG A 513 -31.41 5.95 15.37
CA ARG A 513 -32.52 6.33 14.50
C ARG A 513 -33.84 6.21 15.26
N GLY A 514 -34.88 6.85 14.76
CA GLY A 514 -36.25 6.62 15.22
C GLY A 514 -36.83 5.32 14.66
N ALA A 515 -37.84 4.80 15.35
CA ALA A 515 -38.62 3.65 14.89
C ALA A 515 -39.62 4.10 13.81
N GLY A 516 -39.22 3.95 12.54
CA GLY A 516 -40.10 4.12 11.38
C GLY A 516 -40.94 2.85 11.13
N LYS A 517 -41.02 2.43 9.85
CA LYS A 517 -41.64 1.14 9.49
C LYS A 517 -40.87 -0.06 10.05
N THR A 518 -39.55 0.08 10.16
CA THR A 518 -38.68 -0.95 10.73
C THR A 518 -38.51 -0.70 12.23
N PRO A 519 -38.93 -1.65 13.09
CA PRO A 519 -38.80 -1.49 14.53
C PRO A 519 -37.33 -1.40 14.96
N LEU A 520 -37.10 -0.88 16.16
CA LEU A 520 -35.82 -0.95 16.84
C LEU A 520 -35.82 -2.17 17.78
N PRO A 521 -34.64 -2.73 18.10
CA PRO A 521 -34.50 -3.68 19.21
C PRO A 521 -35.09 -3.11 20.50
N GLU A 522 -35.61 -3.97 21.38
CA GLU A 522 -36.34 -3.52 22.58
C GLU A 522 -35.51 -2.59 23.49
N ASN A 523 -34.19 -2.81 23.55
CA ASN A 523 -33.25 -2.05 24.39
C ASN A 523 -32.70 -0.79 23.70
N GLU A 524 -33.13 -0.51 22.47
CA GLU A 524 -32.68 0.66 21.69
C GLU A 524 -33.83 1.65 21.44
N LYS A 525 -34.87 1.62 22.29
CA LYS A 525 -35.96 2.60 22.22
C LYS A 525 -35.41 4.01 22.48
N LEU A 526 -35.88 4.97 21.69
CA LEU A 526 -35.32 6.32 21.69
C LEU A 526 -35.50 7.03 23.04
N ASN A 527 -36.66 6.86 23.69
CA ASN A 527 -36.91 7.41 25.02
C ASN A 527 -35.94 6.82 26.07
N GLU A 528 -35.70 5.51 26.08
CA GLU A 528 -34.74 4.89 27.01
C GLU A 528 -33.32 5.44 26.82
N MET A 529 -32.87 5.60 25.58
CA MET A 529 -31.56 6.23 25.30
C MET A 529 -31.52 7.70 25.74
N ALA A 530 -32.63 8.44 25.63
CA ALA A 530 -32.73 9.84 26.01
C ALA A 530 -32.53 10.07 27.52
N ARG A 531 -32.75 9.05 28.36
CA ARG A 531 -32.49 9.11 29.82
C ARG A 531 -31.06 9.50 30.16
N HIS A 532 -30.11 9.16 29.30
CA HIS A 532 -28.69 9.47 29.49
C HIS A 532 -28.35 10.95 29.29
N LYS A 533 -29.23 11.74 28.66
CA LYS A 533 -29.01 13.15 28.35
C LYS A 533 -27.71 13.45 27.56
N ALA A 534 -27.22 12.45 26.82
CA ALA A 534 -26.03 12.55 25.99
C ALA A 534 -26.28 13.33 24.69
N THR A 535 -25.24 13.71 23.95
CA THR A 535 -25.46 14.30 22.62
C THR A 535 -26.02 13.21 21.71
N MET A 536 -27.24 13.37 21.21
CA MET A 536 -27.90 12.39 20.35
C MET A 536 -27.85 12.83 18.88
N CYS A 537 -27.32 11.96 18.02
CA CYS A 537 -27.36 12.11 16.56
C CYS A 537 -28.36 11.09 15.99
N ILE A 538 -29.49 11.57 15.51
CA ILE A 538 -30.64 10.76 15.13
C ILE A 538 -30.79 10.78 13.60
N PHE A 539 -30.47 9.64 12.99
CA PHE A 539 -30.53 9.38 11.55
C PHE A 539 -31.92 8.93 11.12
N LEU A 540 -32.22 8.97 9.82
CA LEU A 540 -33.40 8.33 9.19
C LEU A 540 -34.76 8.66 9.84
N SER A 541 -34.92 9.86 10.40
CA SER A 541 -36.04 10.18 11.30
C SER A 541 -36.88 11.41 10.93
N ALA A 542 -36.58 12.08 9.81
CA ALA A 542 -37.25 13.32 9.43
C ALA A 542 -38.78 13.18 9.35
N THR A 543 -39.27 12.11 8.71
CA THR A 543 -40.71 11.86 8.52
C THR A 543 -41.45 11.50 9.81
N ILE A 544 -40.74 11.13 10.88
CA ILE A 544 -41.28 10.75 12.18
C ILE A 544 -40.92 11.74 13.29
N ALA A 545 -40.55 12.98 12.92
CA ALA A 545 -40.08 14.02 13.84
C ALA A 545 -41.02 14.28 15.03
N LYS A 546 -42.34 14.19 14.84
CA LYS A 546 -43.33 14.38 15.92
C LYS A 546 -43.20 13.31 17.02
N SER A 547 -42.98 12.06 16.62
CA SER A 547 -42.78 10.94 17.57
C SER A 547 -41.42 11.05 18.25
N VAL A 548 -40.38 11.40 17.49
CA VAL A 548 -39.02 11.65 18.02
C VAL A 548 -39.06 12.75 19.08
N GLN A 549 -39.65 13.91 18.76
CA GLN A 549 -39.78 15.02 19.70
C GLN A 549 -40.51 14.59 20.99
N ALA A 550 -41.64 13.88 20.87
CA ALA A 550 -42.40 13.43 22.04
C ALA A 550 -41.56 12.52 22.95
N GLN A 551 -40.88 11.52 22.38
CA GLN A 551 -40.03 10.58 23.14
C GLN A 551 -38.84 11.27 23.81
N LEU A 552 -38.22 12.25 23.14
CA LEU A 552 -37.10 12.99 23.73
C LEU A 552 -37.55 13.91 24.86
N LEU A 553 -38.74 14.52 24.77
CA LEU A 553 -39.32 15.40 25.79
C LEU A 553 -39.69 14.66 27.09
N GLU A 554 -39.70 13.32 27.10
CA GLU A 554 -39.84 12.54 28.33
C GLU A 554 -38.65 12.71 29.28
N HIS A 555 -37.46 13.07 28.75
CA HIS A 555 -36.22 13.13 29.52
C HIS A 555 -35.39 14.42 29.32
N TYR A 556 -35.37 14.99 28.11
CA TYR A 556 -34.74 16.28 27.84
C TYR A 556 -35.65 17.45 28.17
N ALA A 557 -35.06 18.59 28.52
CA ALA A 557 -35.82 19.81 28.73
C ALA A 557 -36.37 20.33 27.38
N PRO A 558 -37.54 20.99 27.36
CA PRO A 558 -38.09 21.60 26.15
C PRO A 558 -37.14 22.59 25.47
N GLU A 559 -36.27 23.24 26.25
CA GLU A 559 -35.28 24.23 25.83
C GLU A 559 -33.97 23.61 25.32
N THR A 560 -33.78 22.28 25.46
CA THR A 560 -32.55 21.61 25.03
C THR A 560 -32.25 21.94 23.56
N PRO A 561 -31.01 22.36 23.24
CA PRO A 561 -30.65 22.73 21.88
C PRO A 561 -30.86 21.60 20.88
N VAL A 562 -31.34 21.97 19.69
CA VAL A 562 -31.51 21.08 18.54
C VAL A 562 -30.91 21.72 17.29
N ALA A 563 -30.27 20.89 16.47
CA ALA A 563 -29.88 21.22 15.10
C ALA A 563 -30.44 20.17 14.13
N VAL A 564 -31.07 20.64 13.06
CA VAL A 564 -31.58 19.82 11.95
C VAL A 564 -30.77 20.17 10.72
N LEU A 565 -30.00 19.20 10.21
CA LEU A 565 -29.09 19.39 9.10
C LEU A 565 -29.56 18.56 7.90
N TYR A 566 -29.93 19.25 6.84
CA TYR A 566 -30.31 18.66 5.56
C TYR A 566 -29.10 18.69 4.63
N ARG A 567 -28.70 17.52 4.12
CA ARG A 567 -27.60 17.36 3.15
C ARG A 567 -26.37 18.21 3.48
N VAL A 568 -25.90 18.17 4.73
CA VAL A 568 -24.70 18.90 5.15
C VAL A 568 -23.53 18.61 4.20
N THR A 569 -22.77 19.63 3.82
CA THR A 569 -21.68 19.63 2.82
C THR A 569 -22.09 19.54 1.35
N TRP A 570 -23.37 19.34 1.04
CA TRP A 570 -23.84 19.43 -0.34
C TRP A 570 -24.07 20.89 -0.77
N LYS A 571 -24.15 21.12 -2.08
CA LYS A 571 -24.43 22.45 -2.65
C LYS A 571 -25.77 23.05 -2.18
N ASP A 572 -26.75 22.19 -1.87
CA ASP A 572 -28.08 22.54 -1.37
C ASP A 572 -28.21 22.30 0.14
N GLU A 573 -27.11 22.35 0.89
CA GLU A 573 -27.15 22.18 2.34
C GLU A 573 -28.05 23.22 3.02
N ALA A 574 -28.78 22.77 4.04
CA ALA A 574 -29.58 23.66 4.87
C ALA A 574 -29.50 23.23 6.33
N VAL A 575 -29.28 24.19 7.23
CA VAL A 575 -29.13 23.92 8.66
C VAL A 575 -30.04 24.84 9.46
N TYR A 576 -30.83 24.21 10.33
CA TYR A 576 -31.81 24.87 11.17
C TYR A 576 -31.53 24.56 12.63
N THR A 577 -31.37 25.60 13.45
CA THR A 577 -31.17 25.45 14.89
C THR A 577 -32.40 25.93 15.65
N GLY A 578 -32.64 25.35 16.82
CA GLY A 578 -33.77 25.69 17.66
C GLY A 578 -33.75 24.95 18.98
N GLN A 579 -34.92 24.81 19.60
CA GLN A 579 -35.12 24.08 20.84
C GLN A 579 -35.90 22.79 20.58
N LEU A 580 -35.77 21.81 21.48
CA LEU A 580 -36.41 20.50 21.33
C LEU A 580 -37.93 20.59 21.16
N LYS A 581 -38.59 21.53 21.84
CA LYS A 581 -40.04 21.77 21.68
C LYS A 581 -40.47 22.17 20.26
N ASP A 582 -39.54 22.66 19.45
CA ASP A 582 -39.78 23.16 18.09
C ASP A 582 -39.31 22.19 16.99
N LEU A 583 -38.68 21.06 17.33
CA LEU A 583 -38.07 20.12 16.37
C LEU A 583 -39.02 19.71 15.22
N ALA A 584 -40.22 19.27 15.56
CA ALA A 584 -41.19 18.81 14.55
C ALA A 584 -41.74 19.97 13.71
N GLN A 585 -41.78 21.19 14.25
CA GLN A 585 -42.18 22.37 13.51
C GLN A 585 -41.09 22.78 12.50
N ILE A 586 -39.83 22.82 12.93
CA ILE A 586 -38.66 23.11 12.08
C ILE A 586 -38.62 22.19 10.87
N ILE A 587 -38.82 20.88 11.06
CA ILE A 587 -38.79 19.90 9.96
C ILE A 587 -39.95 20.11 8.98
N ARG A 588 -41.17 20.40 9.49
CA ARG A 588 -42.36 20.61 8.65
C ARG A 588 -42.26 21.88 7.82
N ASP A 589 -41.89 23.00 8.43
CA ASP A 589 -41.86 24.31 7.76
C ASP A 589 -40.85 24.35 6.62
N ASN A 590 -39.75 23.62 6.79
CA ASN A 590 -38.68 23.50 5.79
C ASN A 590 -38.87 22.30 4.85
N LYS A 591 -39.99 21.57 4.95
CA LYS A 591 -40.35 20.44 4.08
C LYS A 591 -39.27 19.36 3.98
N LEU A 592 -38.59 19.10 5.09
CA LEU A 592 -37.48 18.14 5.15
C LEU A 592 -38.03 16.71 5.19
N THR A 593 -37.73 15.92 4.17
CA THR A 593 -38.31 14.57 4.01
C THR A 593 -37.27 13.46 3.96
N LEU A 594 -36.09 13.70 3.37
CA LEU A 594 -34.99 12.73 3.24
C LEU A 594 -33.64 13.37 3.61
N THR A 595 -32.60 12.54 3.78
CA THR A 595 -31.19 12.98 3.98
C THR A 595 -31.02 14.08 5.04
N THR A 596 -31.69 13.91 6.17
CA THR A 596 -31.69 14.85 7.28
C THR A 596 -31.15 14.18 8.54
N LEU A 597 -30.18 14.82 9.20
CA LEU A 597 -29.67 14.45 10.50
C LEU A 597 -30.24 15.39 11.57
N VAL A 598 -30.75 14.83 12.66
CA VAL A 598 -31.19 15.59 13.83
C VAL A 598 -30.16 15.42 14.94
N ILE A 599 -29.72 16.53 15.53
CA ILE A 599 -28.80 16.53 16.66
C ILE A 599 -29.48 17.20 17.84
N VAL A 600 -29.46 16.56 19.00
CA VAL A 600 -30.07 17.06 20.23
C VAL A 600 -29.05 16.99 21.36
N GLY A 601 -28.90 18.07 22.12
CA GLY A 601 -28.09 18.08 23.34
C GLY A 601 -27.37 19.40 23.61
N ASP A 602 -26.93 19.56 24.85
CA ASP A 602 -26.33 20.80 25.36
C ASP A 602 -24.93 21.09 24.77
N ALA A 603 -24.33 20.12 24.07
CA ALA A 603 -23.08 20.35 23.33
C ALA A 603 -23.24 21.40 22.22
N ILE A 604 -24.43 21.54 21.64
CA ILE A 604 -24.68 22.46 20.52
C ILE A 604 -24.55 23.90 21.03
N GLY A 605 -23.52 24.61 20.56
CA GLY A 605 -23.27 26.00 20.93
C GLY A 605 -22.57 26.20 22.28
N ALA A 606 -22.20 25.14 22.98
CA ALA A 606 -21.39 25.24 24.20
C ALA A 606 -19.94 25.68 23.87
N ARG A 607 -19.43 26.64 24.66
CA ARG A 607 -18.13 27.30 24.49
C ARG A 607 -17.36 27.51 25.79
N LYS A 608 -17.94 27.10 26.91
CA LYS A 608 -17.35 27.25 28.24
C LYS A 608 -16.85 25.86 28.65
N ASN A 609 -15.72 25.81 29.35
CA ASN A 609 -14.99 24.64 29.88
C ASN A 609 -13.69 24.33 29.12
N ARG A 610 -12.60 24.11 29.88
CA ARG A 610 -11.24 23.90 29.37
C ARG A 610 -10.84 22.45 29.59
N SER A 611 -10.39 21.76 28.54
CA SER A 611 -9.84 20.40 28.66
C SER A 611 -8.55 20.39 29.48
N HIS A 612 -8.39 19.38 30.33
CA HIS A 612 -7.14 19.13 31.06
C HIS A 612 -5.99 18.63 30.15
N LEU A 613 -6.29 18.20 28.91
CA LEU A 613 -5.29 17.70 27.95
C LEU A 613 -4.20 18.73 27.65
N TYR A 614 -4.55 20.02 27.62
CA TYR A 614 -3.63 21.13 27.40
C TYR A 614 -3.37 21.94 28.68
N SER A 615 -3.70 21.40 29.85
CA SER A 615 -3.34 22.04 31.11
C SER A 615 -1.84 21.91 31.34
N PRO A 616 -1.11 23.01 31.59
CA PRO A 616 0.33 22.96 31.90
C PRO A 616 0.63 22.19 33.19
N GLU A 617 -0.38 22.01 34.05
CA GLU A 617 -0.28 21.32 35.33
C GLU A 617 -0.50 19.80 35.19
N TRP A 618 -0.95 19.33 34.02
CA TRP A 618 -1.23 17.92 33.78
C TRP A 618 -0.03 17.18 33.17
N LYS A 619 0.49 16.19 33.90
CA LYS A 619 1.64 15.39 33.48
C LYS A 619 1.19 14.22 32.60
N HIS A 620 1.84 14.04 31.45
CA HIS A 620 1.65 12.87 30.58
C HIS A 620 3.00 12.41 29.99
N THR A 621 3.04 11.26 29.34
CA THR A 621 4.25 10.57 28.86
C THR A 621 5.25 11.47 28.11
N PHE A 622 4.78 12.43 27.31
CA PHE A 622 5.61 13.36 26.53
C PHE A 622 5.95 14.68 27.24
N ARG A 623 5.45 14.91 28.46
CA ARG A 623 5.69 16.09 29.29
C ARG A 623 6.02 15.63 30.70
N THR A 624 7.20 15.03 30.83
CA THR A 624 7.80 14.78 32.14
C THR A 624 8.35 16.11 32.62
N GLY A 625 7.93 16.59 33.79
CA GLY A 625 8.44 17.83 34.39
C GLY A 625 9.92 17.76 34.82
N LYS A 626 10.75 16.97 34.14
CA LYS A 626 12.19 16.90 34.37
C LYS A 626 12.87 17.81 33.35
N ALA A 627 13.53 18.85 33.85
CA ALA A 627 14.53 19.56 33.07
C ALA A 627 15.51 18.53 32.49
N VAL A 628 15.74 18.60 31.17
CA VAL A 628 16.84 17.90 30.54
C VAL A 628 18.11 18.42 31.23
N LYS A 629 18.73 17.60 32.07
CA LYS A 629 20.08 17.88 32.55
C LYS A 629 20.98 17.75 31.33
N ILE A 630 21.58 18.88 30.95
CA ILE A 630 22.64 19.01 29.95
C ILE A 630 23.80 18.07 30.33
#